data_AF-A0A2M7E692-F1
#
_entry.id   AF-A0A2M7E692-F1
#
_cell.length_a   1.000
_cell.length_b   1.000
_cell.length_c   1.000
_cell.angle_alpha   90.00
_cell.angle_beta   90.00
_cell.angle_gamma   90.00
#
_symmetry.space_group_name_H-M   'P 1'
#
loop_
_entity.id
_entity.type
_entity.pdbx_description
1 polymer ?
#
loop_
_entity_poly.entity_id
_entity_poly.type
_entity_poly.pdbx_seq_one_letter_code
_entity_poly.pdbx_strand_id
1 'polypeptide(L)' 'MLQDKISKYRLILASKSPRRQQLLKDIDVNFEVITKPEIDESVPNNIYAQDIAILLAKHKAKSYNEYLNSKTIVIT' A
#
# COMPACT_ATOMS: atom_id res chain seq x y z
N MET A 1 -19.30 7.58 8.84
CA MET A 1 -18.02 7.10 9.44
C MET A 1 -17.02 6.80 8.32
N LEU A 2 -15.73 6.58 8.63
CA LEU A 2 -14.69 6.30 7.61
C LEU A 2 -15.02 5.03 6.81
N GLN A 3 -15.49 4.00 7.53
CA GLN A 3 -15.90 2.72 6.98
C GLN A 3 -16.97 2.88 5.88
N ASP A 4 -17.98 3.74 6.08
CA ASP A 4 -19.04 4.00 5.07
C ASP A 4 -18.50 4.61 3.77
N LYS A 5 -17.43 5.41 3.88
CA LYS A 5 -16.81 6.05 2.71
C LYS A 5 -15.93 5.08 1.94
N ILE A 6 -15.32 4.12 2.65
CA ILE A 6 -14.33 3.20 2.10
C ILE A 6 -14.96 1.87 1.66
N SER A 7 -16.09 1.46 2.23
CA SER A 7 -16.77 0.19 1.95
C SER A 7 -17.14 -0.05 0.48
N LYS A 8 -17.31 1.04 -0.29
CA LYS A 8 -17.57 0.99 -1.74
C LYS A 8 -16.32 0.70 -2.60
N TYR A 9 -15.14 0.69 -1.98
CA TYR A 9 -13.87 0.41 -2.62
C TYR A 9 -13.31 -0.93 -2.17
N ARG A 10 -12.65 -1.62 -3.10
CA ARG A 10 -11.80 -2.76 -2.80
C ARG A 10 -10.48 -2.23 -2.25
N LEU A 11 -10.18 -2.51 -0.98
CA LEU A 11 -8.89 -2.15 -0.38
C LEU A 11 -7.88 -3.28 -0.49
N ILE A 12 -6.69 -2.95 -0.98
CA ILE A 12 -5.56 -3.86 -1.06
C ILE A 12 -4.41 -3.28 -0.25
N LEU A 13 -3.95 -4.02 0.77
CA LEU A 13 -2.73 -3.74 1.49
C LEU A 13 -1.56 -4.46 0.79
N ALA A 14 -0.76 -3.67 0.09
CA ALA A 14 0.45 -4.05 -0.62
C ALA A 14 1.69 -4.10 0.30
N SER A 15 1.51 -4.58 1.54
CA SER A 15 2.56 -4.59 2.56
C SER A 15 2.58 -5.88 3.37
N LYS A 16 3.77 -6.47 3.49
CA LYS A 16 4.02 -7.65 4.37
C LYS A 16 4.12 -7.28 5.85
N SER A 17 4.00 -6.00 6.22
CA SER A 17 4.19 -5.55 7.59
C SER A 17 3.00 -5.95 8.49
N PRO A 18 3.21 -6.75 9.55
CA PRO A 18 2.14 -7.09 10.50
C PRO A 18 1.58 -5.85 11.21
N ARG A 19 2.43 -4.84 11.44
CA ARG A 19 2.02 -3.57 12.05
C ARG A 19 1.00 -2.81 11.20
N ARG A 20 1.20 -2.75 9.87
CA ARG A 20 0.24 -2.09 8.96
C ARG A 20 -1.08 -2.85 8.88
N GLN A 21 -1.04 -4.18 8.91
CA GLN A 21 -2.25 -5.00 8.97
C GLN A 21 -3.03 -4.74 10.26
N GLN A 22 -2.34 -4.63 11.39
CA GLN A 22 -2.99 -4.33 12.67
C GLN A 22 -3.66 -2.96 12.67
N LEU A 23 -2.96 -1.92 12.20
CA LEU A 23 -3.52 -0.56 12.13
C LEU A 23 -4.80 -0.48 11.30
N LEU A 24 -4.88 -1.20 10.17
CA LEU A 24 -6.09 -1.23 9.34
C LEU A 24 -7.23 -2.04 10.00
N LYS A 25 -6.90 -3.09 10.74
CA LYS A 25 -7.89 -3.86 11.52
C LYS A 25 -8.45 -3.02 12.68
N ASP A 26 -7.60 -2.26 13.36
CA ASP A 26 -8.00 -1.44 14.53
C ASP A 26 -9.00 -0.34 14.16
N ILE A 27 -9.03 0.09 12.90
CA ILE A 27 -10.02 1.06 12.38
C ILE A 27 -11.22 0.40 11.68
N ASP A 28 -11.39 -0.91 11.87
CA ASP A 28 -12.49 -1.74 11.35
C ASP A 28 -12.66 -1.65 9.82
N VAL A 29 -11.54 -1.63 9.10
CA VAL A 29 -11.53 -1.58 7.63
C VAL A 29 -11.32 -2.98 7.06
N ASN A 30 -12.17 -3.37 6.12
CA ASN A 30 -11.98 -4.60 5.34
C ASN A 30 -10.94 -4.38 4.23
N PHE A 31 -9.93 -5.26 4.17
CA PHE A 31 -8.87 -5.19 3.16
C PHE A 31 -8.33 -6.57 2.80
N GLU A 32 -7.75 -6.68 1.61
CA GLU A 32 -7.02 -7.85 1.13
C GLU A 32 -5.52 -7.63 1.27
N VAL A 33 -4.76 -8.64 1.68
CA VAL A 33 -3.29 -8.57 1.70
C VAL A 33 -2.76 -9.21 0.43
N ILE A 34 -2.22 -8.40 -0.49
CA ILE A 34 -1.60 -8.87 -1.73
C ILE A 34 -0.17 -8.36 -1.74
N THR A 35 0.81 -9.26 -1.68
CA THR A 35 2.22 -8.87 -1.62
C THR A 35 3.01 -9.55 -2.72
N LYS A 36 3.72 -8.75 -3.52
CA LYS A 36 4.69 -9.26 -4.49
C LYS A 36 6.02 -9.56 -3.79
N PRO A 37 6.64 -10.73 -4.03
CA PRO A 37 7.90 -11.10 -3.39
C PRO A 37 9.12 -10.31 -3.89
N GLU A 38 9.06 -9.71 -5.08
CA GLU A 38 10.23 -9.18 -5.80
C GLU A 38 10.16 -7.66 -6.02
N ILE A 39 9.98 -6.87 -4.96
CA ILE A 39 10.13 -5.41 -5.08
C ILE A 39 11.51 -5.06 -4.54
N ASP A 40 12.43 -4.72 -5.45
CA ASP A 40 13.73 -4.17 -5.08
C ASP A 40 13.53 -2.83 -4.38
N GLU A 41 13.95 -2.76 -3.11
CA GLU A 41 13.91 -1.57 -2.26
C GLU A 41 15.28 -0.88 -2.18
N SER A 42 16.18 -1.20 -3.11
CA SER A 42 17.47 -0.53 -3.21
C SER A 42 17.29 0.97 -3.44
N VAL A 43 17.87 1.76 -2.54
CA VAL A 43 17.78 3.21 -2.58
C VAL A 43 19.08 3.76 -3.18
N PRO A 44 19.00 4.63 -4.20
CA PRO A 44 20.18 5.31 -4.70
C PRO A 44 20.83 6.16 -3.60
N ASN A 45 22.15 6.06 -3.43
CA ASN A 45 22.92 6.79 -2.41
C ASN A 45 22.86 8.33 -2.53
N ASN A 46 22.26 8.85 -3.59
CA ASN A 46 22.22 10.28 -3.92
C ASN A 46 20.84 10.92 -3.71
N ILE A 47 20.00 10.34 -2.85
CA ILE A 47 18.65 10.83 -2.55
C ILE A 47 18.57 11.24 -1.08
N TYR A 48 17.97 12.40 -0.81
CA TYR A 48 17.72 12.85 0.56
C TYR A 48 16.81 11.86 1.28
N ALA A 49 17.11 11.58 2.55
CA ALA A 49 16.38 10.59 3.35
C ALA A 49 14.84 10.76 3.31
N GLN A 50 14.38 12.01 3.24
CA GLN A 50 12.97 12.37 3.13
C GLN A 50 12.29 11.89 1.83
N ASP A 51 13.03 11.81 0.73
CA ASP A 51 12.51 11.43 -0.58
C ASP A 51 12.53 9.91 -0.80
N ILE A 52 13.34 9.20 -0.03
CA ILE A 52 13.46 7.73 -0.07
C ILE A 52 12.09 7.07 0.15
N ALA A 53 11.37 7.50 1.20
CA ALA A 53 10.09 6.92 1.55
C ALA A 53 9.05 7.12 0.43
N ILE A 54 9.04 8.31 -0.18
CA ILE A 54 8.13 8.65 -1.28
C ILE A 54 8.49 7.82 -2.53
N LEU A 55 9.78 7.70 -2.84
CA LEU A 55 10.25 6.92 -3.99
C LEU A 55 9.87 5.46 -3.86
N LEU A 56 10.15 4.84 -2.71
CA LEU A 56 9.81 3.44 -2.44
C LEU A 56 8.30 3.20 -2.47
N ALA A 57 7.50 4.12 -1.90
CA ALA A 57 6.05 4.03 -1.94
C ALA A 57 5.50 4.07 -3.38
N LYS A 58 6.03 4.98 -4.22
CA LYS A 58 5.67 5.08 -5.65
C LYS A 58 6.11 3.84 -6.43
N HIS A 59 7.32 3.35 -6.19
CA HIS A 59 7.85 2.16 -6.84
C HIS A 59 7.00 0.92 -6.54
N LYS A 60 6.65 0.74 -5.26
CA LYS A 60 5.71 -0.29 -4.82
C LYS A 60 4.38 -0.13 -5.52
N ALA A 61 3.76 1.06 -5.48
CA ALA A 61 2.43 1.29 -6.04
C ALA A 61 2.36 0.95 -7.54
N LYS A 62 3.39 1.31 -8.31
CA LYS A 62 3.48 1.01 -9.75
C LYS A 62 3.43 -0.50 -10.03
N SER A 63 3.98 -1.31 -9.13
CA SER A 63 3.99 -2.78 -9.27
C SER A 63 2.60 -3.41 -9.09
N TYR A 64 1.60 -2.67 -8.57
CA TYR A 64 0.24 -3.17 -8.38
C TYR A 64 -0.77 -2.59 -9.39
N ASN A 65 -0.30 -1.97 -10.48
CA ASN A 65 -1.15 -1.38 -11.51
C ASN A 65 -2.20 -2.36 -12.08
N GLU A 66 -1.89 -3.66 -12.16
CA GLU A 66 -2.83 -4.69 -12.64
C GLU A 66 -4.04 -4.89 -11.72
N TYR A 67 -3.94 -4.50 -10.45
CA TYR A 67 -5.03 -4.60 -9.48
C TYR A 67 -5.89 -3.32 -9.43
N LEU A 68 -5.42 -2.23 -10.04
CA LEU A 68 -6.09 -0.93 -10.01
C LEU A 68 -7.26 -0.88 -11.01
N ASN A 69 -8.41 -0.44 -10.51
CA ASN A 69 -9.56 -0.04 -11.30
C ASN A 69 -10.24 1.16 -10.62
N SER A 70 -11.35 1.67 -11.18
CA SER A 70 -12.04 2.85 -10.64
C SER A 70 -12.58 2.69 -9.21
N LYS A 71 -12.61 1.47 -8.67
CA LYS A 71 -13.05 1.12 -7.32
C LYS A 71 -11.98 0.41 -6.48
N THR A 72 -10.72 0.39 -6.90
CA THR A 72 -9.63 -0.18 -6.08
C THR A 72 -8.82 0.93 -5.41
N ILE A 73 -8.48 0.73 -4.14
CA ILE A 73 -7.49 1.54 -3.41
C ILE A 73 -6.36 0.61 -2.97
N VAL A 74 -5.12 0.94 -3.32
CA VAL A 74 -3.91 0.20 -2.92
C VAL A 74 -3.14 1.02 -1.89
N ILE A 75 -2.75 0.40 -0.77
CA ILE A 75 -1.98 0.99 0.32
C ILE A 75 -0.61 0.27 0.38
N THR A 76 0.51 1.01 0.26
CA THR A 76 1.88 0.46 0.22
C THR A 76 2.70 0.74 1.48
#